data_AF-A0A936XWW2-F1
#
_entry.id   AF-A0A936XWW2-F1
#
_cell.length_a   1.000
_cell.length_b   1.000
_cell.length_c   1.000
_cell.angle_alpha   90.00
_cell.angle_beta   90.00
_cell.angle_gamma   90.00
#
_symmetry.space_group_name_H-M   'P 1'
#
loop_
_entity.id
_entity.type
_entity.pdbx_description
1 polymer ?
#
loop_
_entity_poly.entity_id
_entity_poly.type
_entity_poly.pdbx_seq_one_letter_code
_entity_poly.pdbx_strand_id
1 'polypeptide(L)'
;MVLIGYSGHAFVVYGIFKAAGKNVMGYCDVAEKTYNPFGLPYVGTENSETGLDAIKASGYFIAVGDNKLRKKIYEALQKIIYHQQMPYTLRRL
;
A
#
# COMPACT_ATOMS: atom_id res chain seq x y z
N MET A 1 -7.88 5.78 0.20
CA MET A 1 -6.68 5.12 -0.35
C MET A 1 -5.59 5.03 0.70
N VAL A 2 -4.74 4.02 0.61
CA VAL A 2 -3.59 3.80 1.50
C VAL A 2 -2.29 3.94 0.70
N LEU A 3 -1.30 4.66 1.25
CA LEU A 3 0.03 4.77 0.64
C LEU A 3 0.93 3.65 1.15
N ILE A 4 1.60 2.93 0.25
CA ILE A 4 2.56 1.88 0.61
C ILE A 4 3.98 2.41 0.45
N GLY A 5 4.73 2.40 1.55
CA GLY A 5 6.04 3.02 1.71
C GLY A 5 5.90 4.48 2.12
N TYR A 6 6.42 4.84 3.30
CA TYR A 6 6.33 6.20 3.84
C TYR A 6 7.72 6.84 3.91
N SER A 7 8.13 7.39 2.77
CA SER A 7 9.43 8.05 2.56
C SER A 7 9.25 9.40 1.86
N GLY A 8 10.36 10.07 1.52
CA GLY A 8 10.30 11.34 0.76
C GLY A 8 9.48 11.26 -0.54
N HIS A 9 9.44 10.11 -1.21
CA HIS A 9 8.59 9.93 -2.40
C HIS A 9 7.10 9.93 -2.07
N ALA A 10 6.73 9.37 -0.91
CA ALA A 10 5.35 9.38 -0.42
C ALA A 10 4.84 10.78 -0.13
N PHE A 11 5.74 11.70 0.25
CA PHE A 11 5.38 13.08 0.55
C PHE A 11 4.96 13.83 -0.70
N VAL A 12 5.70 13.63 -1.79
CA VAL A 12 5.36 14.19 -3.11
C VAL A 12 4.04 13.61 -3.61
N VAL A 13 3.89 12.29 -3.53
CA VAL A 13 2.67 11.59 -3.95
C VAL A 13 1.45 12.04 -3.14
N TYR A 14 1.58 12.18 -1.82
CA TYR A 14 0.53 12.72 -0.96
C TYR A 14 0.15 14.14 -1.38
N GLY A 15 1.12 15.01 -1.69
CA GLY A 15 0.89 16.35 -2.21
C GLY A 15 0.09 16.35 -3.52
N ILE A 16 0.43 15.45 -4.45
CA ILE A 16 -0.30 15.27 -5.72
C ILE A 16 -1.74 14.83 -5.46
N PHE A 17 -1.95 13.83 -4.59
CA PHE A 17 -3.30 13.37 -4.26
C PHE A 17 -4.13 14.44 -3.58
N LYS A 18 -3.54 15.18 -2.66
CA LYS A 18 -4.19 16.32 -1.99
C LYS A 18 -4.58 17.40 -3.00
N ALA A 19 -3.70 17.75 -3.93
CA ALA A 19 -3.98 18.70 -5.01
C ALA A 19 -5.07 18.19 -5.97
N ALA A 20 -5.13 16.88 -6.21
CA ALA A 20 -6.17 16.24 -7.00
C ALA A 20 -7.51 16.03 -6.24
N GLY A 21 -7.63 16.53 -5.01
CA GLY A 21 -8.83 16.37 -4.17
C GLY A 21 -9.09 14.94 -3.73
N LYS A 22 -8.07 14.07 -3.75
CA LYS A 22 -8.17 12.67 -3.32
C LYS A 22 -7.72 12.52 -1.87
N ASN A 23 -8.51 11.81 -1.08
CA ASN A 23 -8.21 11.60 0.33
C ASN A 23 -7.34 10.35 0.57
N VAL A 24 -6.22 10.55 1.25
CA VAL A 24 -5.33 9.47 1.72
C VAL A 24 -5.69 9.17 3.16
N MET A 25 -6.12 7.93 3.42
CA MET A 25 -6.66 7.51 4.71
C MET A 25 -5.57 7.05 5.69
N GLY A 26 -4.39 6.68 5.18
CA GLY A 26 -3.30 6.19 6.00
C GLY A 26 -2.13 5.70 5.15
N TYR A 27 -1.10 5.20 5.83
CA TYR A 27 0.08 4.63 5.20
C TYR A 27 0.46 3.26 5.77
N CYS A 28 0.94 2.39 4.89
CA CYS A 28 1.62 1.16 5.24
C CYS A 28 3.13 1.33 5.05
N ASP A 29 3.91 0.82 5.98
CA ASP A 29 5.37 0.71 5.86
C ASP A 29 5.83 -0.47 6.73
N VAL A 30 7.10 -0.87 6.64
CA VAL A 30 7.67 -1.96 7.44
C VAL A 30 7.61 -1.67 8.95
N ALA A 31 7.69 -0.38 9.31
CA ALA A 31 7.57 0.09 10.68
C ALA A 31 6.96 1.50 10.70
N GLU A 32 6.32 1.85 11.81
CA GLU A 32 5.83 3.19 12.05
C GLU A 32 6.98 4.20 11.99
N LYS A 33 6.79 5.28 11.22
CA LYS A 33 7.78 6.33 11.06
C LYS A 33 7.52 7.41 12.10
N THR A 34 8.57 7.74 12.87
CA THR A 34 8.56 8.84 13.84
C THR A 34 8.40 10.21 13.17
N TYR A 35 8.90 10.36 11.95
CA TYR A 35 8.76 11.58 11.16
C TYR A 35 7.52 11.51 10.26
N ASN A 36 6.41 12.09 10.72
CA ASN A 36 5.12 12.11 10.03
C ASN A 36 4.61 13.55 9.81
N PRO A 37 5.15 14.27 8.81
CA PRO A 37 4.79 15.68 8.56
C PRO A 37 3.32 15.87 8.15
N PHE A 38 2.64 14.81 7.71
CA PHE A 38 1.24 14.87 7.25
C PHE A 38 0.23 14.32 8.25
N GLY A 39 0.68 13.83 9.41
CA GLY A 39 -0.19 13.25 10.43
C GLY A 39 -1.00 12.04 9.93
N LEU A 40 -0.50 11.30 8.94
CA LEU A 40 -1.21 10.13 8.41
C LEU A 40 -1.17 8.98 9.43
N PRO A 41 -2.26 8.25 9.66
CA PRO A 41 -2.23 7.11 10.57
C PRO A 41 -1.46 5.95 9.93
N TYR A 42 -0.63 5.30 10.75
CA TYR A 42 0.02 4.04 10.39
C TYR A 42 -0.99 2.90 10.51
N VAL A 43 -1.30 2.25 9.39
CA VAL A 43 -2.30 1.15 9.36
C VAL A 43 -1.67 -0.24 9.52
N GLY A 44 -0.33 -0.32 9.52
CA GLY A 44 0.42 -1.57 9.61
C GLY A 44 1.35 -1.79 8.42
N THR A 45 1.84 -3.02 8.26
CA THR A 45 2.69 -3.41 7.14
C THR A 45 1.84 -3.90 5.96
N GLU A 46 2.37 -3.88 4.73
CA GLU A 46 1.65 -4.43 3.57
C GLU A 46 1.32 -5.93 3.67
N ASN A 47 1.95 -6.65 4.61
CA ASN A 47 1.69 -8.07 4.88
C ASN A 47 0.80 -8.30 6.11
N SER A 48 0.49 -7.25 6.88
CA SER A 48 -0.40 -7.35 8.03
C SER A 48 -1.85 -7.44 7.59
N GLU A 49 -2.67 -8.15 8.36
CA GLU A 49 -4.11 -8.29 8.08
C GLU A 49 -4.81 -6.93 8.05
N THR A 50 -4.47 -6.04 8.98
CA THR A 50 -5.01 -4.67 9.04
C THR A 50 -4.62 -3.82 7.83
N GLY A 51 -3.36 -3.90 7.41
CA GLY A 51 -2.88 -3.21 6.22
C GLY A 51 -3.56 -3.73 4.95
N LEU A 52 -3.68 -5.06 4.81
CA LEU A 52 -4.35 -5.70 3.68
C LEU A 52 -5.84 -5.38 3.62
N ASP A 53 -6.52 -5.33 4.76
CA ASP A 53 -7.93 -4.96 4.83
C ASP A 53 -8.15 -3.50 4.38
N ALA A 54 -7.33 -2.57 4.88
CA ALA A 54 -7.37 -1.16 4.47
C ALA A 54 -7.05 -0.98 2.97
N ILE A 55 -6.07 -1.74 2.46
CA ILE A 55 -5.69 -1.80 1.04
C ILE A 55 -6.88 -2.29 0.18
N LYS A 56 -7.57 -3.35 0.61
CA LYS A 56 -8.74 -3.92 -0.11
C LYS A 56 -9.95 -3.00 -0.06
N ALA A 57 -10.24 -2.40 1.09
CA ALA A 57 -11.43 -1.56 1.29
C ALA A 57 -11.31 -0.20 0.59
N SER A 58 -10.13 0.41 0.59
CA SER A 58 -9.96 1.82 0.21
C SER A 58 -9.06 2.04 -1.01
N GLY A 59 -8.52 0.96 -1.60
CA GLY A 59 -7.50 1.01 -2.63
C GLY A 59 -6.13 1.46 -2.12
N TYR A 60 -5.08 1.20 -2.90
CA TYR A 60 -3.70 1.46 -2.50
C TYR A 60 -2.85 2.07 -3.61
N PHE A 61 -1.78 2.76 -3.23
CA PHE A 61 -0.78 3.29 -4.14
C PHE A 61 0.63 3.06 -3.59
N ILE A 62 1.53 2.51 -4.40
CA ILE A 62 2.91 2.23 -3.97
C ILE A 62 3.76 3.48 -4.20
N ALA A 63 4.06 4.20 -3.13
CA ALA A 63 4.82 5.44 -3.15
C ALA A 63 6.31 5.22 -2.85
N VAL A 64 6.86 4.12 -3.40
CA VAL A 64 8.26 3.74 -3.27
C VAL A 64 9.04 4.17 -4.51
N GLY A 65 10.08 4.99 -4.30
CA GLY A 65 10.95 5.46 -5.37
C GLY A 65 11.85 4.37 -5.96
N ASP A 66 12.28 3.41 -5.14
CA ASP A 66 13.09 2.29 -5.60
C ASP A 66 12.28 1.34 -6.49
N ASN A 67 12.67 1.24 -7.77
CA ASN A 67 11.99 0.42 -8.76
C ASN A 67 12.01 -1.07 -8.44
N LYS A 68 13.09 -1.59 -7.86
CA LYS A 68 13.21 -3.02 -7.49
C LYS A 68 12.30 -3.32 -6.31
N LEU A 69 12.32 -2.47 -5.30
CA LEU A 69 11.45 -2.62 -4.13
C LEU A 69 9.97 -2.47 -4.52
N ARG A 70 9.65 -1.47 -5.35
CA ARG A 70 8.30 -1.26 -5.88
C ARG A 70 7.77 -2.50 -6.59
N LYS A 71 8.59 -3.12 -7.46
CA LYS A 71 8.22 -4.36 -8.15
C LYS A 71 7.96 -5.51 -7.17
N LYS A 72 8.84 -5.68 -6.17
CA LYS A 72 8.71 -6.73 -5.15
C LYS A 72 7.42 -6.60 -4.33
N ILE A 73 7.10 -5.38 -3.89
CA ILE A 73 5.87 -5.07 -3.15
C ILE A 73 4.64 -5.34 -4.03
N TYR A 74 4.68 -4.88 -5.29
CA TYR A 74 3.60 -5.13 -6.24
C TYR A 74 3.36 -6.63 -6.44
N GLU A 75 4.41 -7.42 -6.69
CA GLU A 75 4.30 -8.88 -6.85
C GLU A 75 3.78 -9.57 -5.59
N ALA A 76 4.21 -9.13 -4.41
CA ALA A 76 3.71 -9.66 -3.13
C ALA A 76 2.20 -9.39 -2.95
N LEU A 77 1.77 -8.14 -3.18
CA LEU A 77 0.36 -7.74 -3.10
C LEU A 77 -0.49 -8.45 -4.14
N GLN A 78 -0.01 -8.56 -5.38
CA GLN A 78 -0.66 -9.32 -6.43
C GLN A 78 -0.85 -10.77 -6.00
N LYS A 79 0.19 -11.43 -5.47
CA LYS A 79 0.06 -12.80 -4.99
C LYS A 79 -1.01 -12.92 -3.89
N ILE A 80 -1.05 -12.00 -2.93
CA ILE A 80 -2.02 -12.03 -1.83
C ILE A 80 -3.45 -11.80 -2.34
N ILE A 81 -3.64 -10.83 -3.23
CA ILE A 81 -4.95 -10.47 -3.77
C ILE A 81 -5.47 -11.54 -4.75
N TYR A 82 -4.62 -12.04 -5.66
CA TYR A 82 -5.01 -13.04 -6.66
C TYR A 82 -5.17 -14.45 -6.07
N HIS A 83 -4.42 -14.81 -5.02
CA HIS A 83 -4.58 -16.14 -4.40
C HIS A 83 -5.93 -16.32 -3.69
N GLN A 84 -6.66 -15.23 -3.41
CA GLN A 84 -8.01 -15.28 -2.83
C GLN A 84 -9.14 -15.06 -3.85
N GLN A 85 -8.83 -14.77 -5.13
CA GLN A 85 -9.82 -14.70 -6.21
C GLN A 85 -9.84 -15.93 -7.13
N MET A 86 -8.97 -16.91 -6.91
CA MET A 86 -9.01 -18.17 -7.66
C MET A 86 -10.08 -19.10 -7.08
N PRO A 87 -11.18 -19.43 -7.80
CA PRO A 87 -11.97 -20.61 -7.46
C PRO A 87 -11.05 -21.83 -7.55
N TYR A 88 -11.22 -22.79 -6.65
CA TYR A 88 -10.40 -24.00 -6.50
C TYR A 88 -10.26 -24.87 -7.76
N THR A 89 -10.93 -24.53 -8.85
CA THR A 89 -11.07 -25.32 -10.09
C THR A 89 -9.86 -25.31 -11.03
N LEU A 90 -8.83 -24.49 -10.81
CA LEU A 90 -7.64 -24.43 -11.71
C LEU A 90 -6.32 -24.78 -11.02
N ARG A 91 -6.34 -25.60 -9.96
CA ARG A 91 -5.11 -26.19 -9.37
C ARG A 91 -4.69 -27.53 -9.97
N ARG A 92 -5.43 -28.06 -10.94
CA ARG A 92 -5.08 -29.28 -11.68
C ARG A 92 -5.44 -29.14 -13.15
N LEU A 93 -4.58 -28.49 -13.92
CA LEU A 93 -4.32 -28.80 -15.31
C LEU A 93 -2.82 -28.59 -15.55
#